data_AF-A0A975B7H4-F1
#
_entry.id   AF-A0A975B7H4-F1
#
_cell.length_a   1.000
_cell.length_b   1.000
_cell.length_c   1.000
_cell.angle_alpha   90.00
_cell.angle_beta   90.00
_cell.angle_gamma   90.00
#
_symmetry.space_group_name_H-M   'P 1'
#
loop_
_entity.id
_entity.type
_entity.pdbx_description
1 polymer ?
#
loop_
_entity_poly.entity_id
_entity_poly.type
_entity_poly.pdbx_seq_one_letter_code
_entity_poly.pdbx_strand_id
1 'polypeptide(L)'
;MAKYEHLQKGKIMGSVVSINQFIDDIDGLLEHVLQNKTSLEIEYKGRKLVICLAEPENKLAKLKPHPDCINGDPEDIVHMDWSSELNTVIKGVPN
;
A
#
# COMPACT_ATOMS: atom_id res chain seq x y z
N MET A 1 3.95 25.44 -26.85
CA MET A 1 3.45 25.33 -25.45
C MET A 1 1.92 25.18 -25.45
N ALA A 2 1.39 24.24 -26.22
CA ALA A 2 -0.05 23.96 -26.30
C ALA A 2 -0.23 22.55 -26.87
N LYS A 3 -0.41 21.54 -26.01
CA LYS A 3 -0.68 20.16 -26.48
C LYS A 3 -1.78 19.42 -25.73
N TYR A 4 -2.41 20.01 -24.72
CA TYR A 4 -3.31 19.25 -23.82
C TYR A 4 -4.68 19.90 -23.57
N GLU A 5 -5.19 20.70 -24.52
CA GLU A 5 -6.53 21.33 -24.40
C GLU A 5 -7.70 20.47 -24.91
N HIS A 6 -7.46 19.21 -25.26
CA HIS A 6 -8.50 18.35 -25.85
C HIS A 6 -8.77 17.02 -25.11
N LEU A 7 -8.19 16.79 -23.94
CA LEU A 7 -8.60 15.65 -23.11
C LEU A 7 -9.88 15.99 -22.35
N GLN A 8 -10.98 15.86 -23.09
CA GLN A 8 -12.28 15.37 -22.66
C GLN A 8 -12.72 15.88 -21.28
N LYS A 9 -13.30 17.09 -21.29
CA LYS A 9 -14.27 17.51 -20.28
C LYS A 9 -15.38 16.45 -20.19
N GLY A 10 -15.33 15.66 -19.11
CA GLY A 10 -16.45 14.85 -18.67
C GLY A 10 -16.12 13.36 -18.60
N LYS A 11 -16.17 12.84 -17.36
CA LYS A 11 -16.21 11.43 -16.99
C LYS A 11 -14.86 10.72 -16.86
N ILE A 12 -14.21 10.96 -15.74
CA ILE A 12 -13.54 9.88 -14.99
C ILE A 12 -13.64 10.12 -13.49
N MET A 13 -14.89 10.13 -12.99
CA MET A 13 -15.19 9.96 -11.57
C MET A 13 -15.33 8.44 -11.37
N GLY A 14 -14.32 7.79 -10.78
CA GLY A 14 -14.33 6.35 -10.48
C GLY A 14 -14.42 5.42 -11.70
N SER A 15 -13.71 5.74 -12.78
CA SER A 15 -13.88 5.03 -14.06
C SER A 15 -12.82 3.97 -14.27
N VAL A 16 -13.29 2.74 -14.39
CA VAL A 16 -12.54 1.61 -14.94
C VAL A 16 -12.10 1.99 -16.34
N VAL A 17 -10.79 2.00 -16.60
CA VAL A 17 -10.23 2.23 -17.93
C VAL A 17 -9.66 0.95 -18.53
N SER A 18 -9.84 0.78 -19.84
CA SER A 18 -9.30 -0.36 -20.58
C SER A 18 -7.79 -0.20 -20.78
N ILE A 19 -7.06 -1.32 -20.89
CA ILE A 19 -5.60 -1.29 -21.05
C ILE A 19 -5.11 -0.47 -22.26
N ASN A 20 -5.83 -0.49 -23.38
CA ASN A 20 -5.46 0.29 -24.56
C ASN A 20 -5.54 1.80 -24.27
N GLN A 21 -6.60 2.24 -23.59
CA GLN A 21 -6.75 3.63 -23.17
C GLN A 21 -5.68 4.04 -22.15
N PHE A 22 -5.30 3.11 -21.26
CA PHE A 22 -4.23 3.34 -20.30
C PHE A 22 -2.86 3.51 -20.98
N ILE A 23 -2.58 2.75 -22.04
CA ILE A 23 -1.32 2.85 -22.79
C ILE A 23 -1.27 4.16 -23.61
N ASP A 24 -2.38 4.56 -24.22
CA ASP A 24 -2.47 5.79 -25.01
C ASP A 24 -2.28 7.07 -24.18
N ASP A 25 -2.66 7.07 -22.90
CA ASP A 25 -2.69 8.26 -22.03
C ASP A 25 -2.04 8.04 -20.66
N ILE A 26 -0.97 7.24 -20.61
CA ILE A 26 -0.35 6.84 -19.34
C ILE A 26 0.11 8.04 -18.49
N ASP A 27 0.77 9.02 -19.11
CA ASP A 27 1.30 10.18 -18.40
C ASP A 27 0.18 11.05 -17.82
N GLY A 28 -0.87 11.34 -18.60
CA GLY A 28 -2.02 12.13 -18.15
C GLY A 28 -2.80 11.47 -17.01
N LEU A 29 -2.98 10.14 -17.09
CA LEU A 29 -3.63 9.36 -16.04
C LEU A 29 -2.81 9.31 -14.76
N LEU A 30 -1.48 9.17 -14.85
CA LEU A 30 -0.59 9.20 -13.69
C LEU A 30 -0.57 10.59 -13.04
N GLU A 31 -0.52 11.67 -13.82
CA GLU A 31 -0.66 13.04 -13.30
C GLU A 31 -2.00 13.24 -12.59
N HIS A 32 -3.08 12.68 -13.13
CA HIS A 32 -4.40 12.77 -12.51
C HIS A 32 -4.45 12.05 -11.14
N VAL A 33 -3.87 10.84 -11.04
CA VAL A 33 -3.75 10.10 -9.78
C VAL A 33 -2.89 10.88 -8.78
N LEU A 34 -1.81 11.51 -9.26
CA LEU A 34 -0.92 12.33 -8.43
C LEU A 34 -1.62 13.59 -7.89
N GLN A 35 -2.38 14.30 -8.73
CA GLN A 35 -3.07 15.53 -8.37
C GLN A 35 -4.31 15.29 -7.50
N ASN A 36 -5.11 14.28 -7.82
CA ASN A 36 -6.40 14.04 -7.16
C ASN A 36 -6.29 13.05 -5.99
N LYS A 37 -5.12 12.44 -5.77
CA LYS A 37 -4.89 11.36 -4.79
C LYS A 37 -5.96 10.25 -4.84
N THR A 38 -6.57 10.07 -6.00
CA THR A 38 -7.68 9.14 -6.20
C THR A 38 -7.18 7.92 -6.94
N SER A 39 -7.63 6.74 -6.53
CA SER A 39 -7.26 5.46 -7.12
C SER A 39 -7.89 5.27 -8.50
N LEU A 40 -7.10 4.78 -9.47
CA LEU A 40 -7.56 4.43 -10.82
C LEU A 40 -7.72 2.91 -10.96
N GLU A 41 -8.87 2.45 -11.47
CA GLU A 41 -9.09 1.03 -11.77
C GLU A 41 -8.83 0.73 -13.26
N ILE A 42 -8.12 -0.35 -13.55
CA ILE A 42 -7.89 -0.83 -14.92
C ILE A 42 -8.25 -2.31 -15.05
N GLU A 43 -8.76 -2.72 -16.21
CA GLU A 43 -8.95 -4.14 -16.53
C GLU A 43 -7.79 -4.67 -17.38
N TYR A 44 -7.08 -5.68 -16.85
CA TYR A 44 -5.96 -6.33 -17.51
C TYR A 44 -6.09 -7.85 -17.43
N LYS A 45 -6.13 -8.50 -18.60
CA LYS A 45 -6.26 -9.96 -18.72
C LYS A 45 -7.44 -10.53 -17.90
N GLY A 46 -8.58 -9.85 -17.91
CA GLY A 46 -9.78 -10.23 -17.16
C GLY A 46 -9.69 -10.04 -15.65
N ARG A 47 -8.67 -9.34 -15.15
CA ARG A 47 -8.52 -8.96 -13.74
C ARG A 47 -8.56 -7.45 -13.60
N LYS A 48 -9.12 -6.98 -12.48
CA LYS A 48 -9.08 -5.56 -12.11
C LYS A 48 -7.79 -5.27 -11.36
N LEU A 49 -7.05 -4.27 -11.80
CA LEU A 49 -5.89 -3.72 -11.10
C LEU A 49 -6.25 -2.31 -10.63
N VAL A 50 -5.69 -1.90 -9.49
CA VAL A 50 -5.89 -0.57 -8.93
C VAL A 50 -4.54 0.13 -8.82
N ILE A 51 -4.44 1.32 -9.40
CA ILE A 51 -3.27 2.19 -9.33
C ILE A 51 -3.57 3.26 -8.30
N CYS A 52 -2.76 3.31 -7.25
CA CYS A 52 -2.86 4.28 -6.16
C CYS A 52 -1.47 4.86 -5.89
N LEU A 53 -1.44 6.02 -5.24
CA LEU A 53 -0.19 6.51 -4.66
C LEU A 53 0.28 5.52 -3.60
N ALA A 54 1.51 5.04 -3.76
CA ALA A 54 2.21 4.32 -2.72
C ALA A 54 2.73 5.36 -1.71
N GLU A 55 1.85 5.85 -0.84
CA GLU A 55 2.31 6.63 0.31
C GLU A 55 3.21 5.73 1.16
N PRO A 56 4.32 6.24 1.72
CA PRO A 56 5.19 5.46 2.59
C PRO A 56 4.39 5.09 3.85
N GLU A 57 3.71 3.95 3.80
CA GLU A 57 2.93 3.45 4.92
C GLU A 57 3.92 3.04 6.00
N ASN A 58 4.03 3.86 7.05
CA ASN A 58 4.65 3.42 8.28
C ASN A 58 3.78 2.28 8.81
N LYS A 59 4.18 1.02 8.59
CA LYS A 59 3.43 -0.17 9.01
C LYS A 59 3.07 -0.13 10.50
N LEU A 60 3.92 0.53 11.30
CA LEU A 60 3.71 0.72 12.74
C LEU A 60 2.59 1.73 13.04
N ALA A 61 2.30 2.67 12.13
CA ALA A 61 1.18 3.62 12.29
C ALA A 61 -0.19 2.94 12.20
N LYS A 62 -0.26 1.69 11.71
CA LYS A 62 -1.48 0.87 11.73
C LYS A 62 -1.66 0.08 13.03
N LEU A 63 -0.66 0.08 13.94
CA LEU A 63 -0.78 -0.60 15.23
C LEU A 63 -1.83 0.13 16.07
N LYS A 64 -2.87 -0.60 16.46
CA LYS A 64 -3.83 -0.12 17.44
C LYS A 64 -3.19 -0.24 18.82
N PRO A 65 -3.22 0.81 19.66
CA PRO A 65 -2.77 0.69 21.04
C PRO A 65 -3.67 -0.31 21.78
N HIS A 66 -3.05 -1.22 22.53
CA HIS A 66 -3.74 -2.16 23.40
C HIS A 66 -3.27 -1.90 24.84
N PRO A 67 -3.79 -0.85 25.50
CA PRO A 67 -3.34 -0.46 26.84
C PRO A 67 -3.58 -1.56 27.88
N ASP A 68 -4.61 -2.38 27.69
CA ASP A 68 -4.97 -3.49 28.59
C ASP A 68 -4.23 -4.81 28.27
N CYS A 69 -3.24 -4.80 27.36
CA CYS A 69 -2.49 -6.00 26.97
C CYS A 69 -1.57 -6.51 28.10
N ILE A 70 -0.97 -5.59 28.84
CA ILE A 70 -0.10 -5.90 29.97
C ILE A 70 -0.95 -5.86 31.24
N ASN A 71 -1.44 -7.02 31.66
CA ASN A 71 -2.11 -7.18 32.95
C ASN A 71 -1.06 -7.54 34.02
N GLY A 72 -0.63 -6.57 34.81
CA GLY A 72 0.36 -6.75 35.87
C GLY A 72 1.40 -5.63 35.89
N ASP A 73 2.45 -5.79 36.69
CA ASP A 73 3.57 -4.86 36.70
C ASP A 73 4.52 -5.17 35.52
N PRO A 74 4.89 -4.18 34.69
CA PRO A 74 5.80 -4.41 33.57
C PRO A 74 7.20 -4.88 33.99
N GLU A 75 7.65 -4.62 35.23
CA GLU A 75 8.93 -5.11 35.75
C GLU A 75 8.98 -6.65 35.83
N ASP A 76 7.82 -7.31 36.02
CA ASP A 76 7.72 -8.78 36.04
C ASP A 76 8.06 -9.42 34.68
N ILE A 77 7.84 -8.71 33.57
CA ILE A 77 8.13 -9.20 32.21
C ILE A 77 9.63 -9.07 31.90
N VAL A 78 10.27 -8.02 32.40
CA VAL A 78 11.69 -7.72 32.13
C VAL A 78 12.61 -8.77 32.77
N HIS A 79 12.21 -9.32 33.92
CA HIS A 79 12.96 -10.35 34.65
C HIS A 79 12.57 -11.78 34.28
N MET A 80 11.59 -11.96 33.39
CA MET A 80 11.20 -13.28 32.92
C MET A 80 12.34 -13.89 32.11
N ASP A 81 12.59 -15.19 32.28
CA ASP A 81 13.55 -15.93 31.46
C ASP A 81 12.85 -16.41 30.18
N TRP A 82 13.24 -15.86 29.03
CA TRP A 82 12.68 -16.20 27.71
C TRP A 82 13.52 -17.25 26.97
N SER A 83 14.55 -17.80 27.62
CA SER A 83 15.55 -18.67 26.99
C SER A 83 14.95 -19.94 26.39
N SER A 84 13.83 -20.43 26.95
CA SER A 84 13.12 -21.63 26.51
C SER A 84 12.12 -21.41 25.37
N GLU A 85 11.66 -20.17 25.16
CA GLU A 85 10.65 -19.80 24.14
C GLU A 85 11.29 -19.36 22.82
N LEU A 86 12.61 -19.14 22.81
CA LEU A 86 13.36 -18.83 21.60
C LEU A 86 13.59 -20.10 20.77
N ASN A 87 12.75 -20.32 19.76
CA ASN A 87 12.95 -21.35 18.75
C ASN A 87 14.12 -20.95 17.82
N THR A 88 15.37 -21.11 18.28
CA THR A 88 16.57 -20.90 17.45
C THR A 88 16.76 -22.06 16.47
N VAL A 89 15.81 -22.26 15.55
CA VAL A 89 16.09 -23.01 14.32
C VAL A 89 16.53 -22.02 13.27
N ILE A 90 17.73 -21.46 13.45
CA ILE A 90 18.46 -20.88 12.33
C ILE A 90 18.94 -22.06 11.48
N LYS A 91 18.06 -22.60 10.64
CA LYS A 91 18.44 -23.61 9.65
C LYS A 91 19.34 -22.93 8.61
N GLY A 92 20.63 -23.23 8.65
CA GLY A 92 21.49 -23.16 7.48
C GLY A 92 22.56 -22.07 7.44
N VAL A 93 23.46 -22.01 8.43
CA VAL A 93 24.79 -21.44 8.20
C VAL A 93 25.82 -22.57 8.30
N PRO A 94 26.40 -23.05 7.17
CA PRO A 94 27.52 -23.98 7.23
C PRO A 94 28.79 -23.26 7.69
N ASN A 95 29.55 -23.96 8.54
CA ASN A 95 30.91 -23.63 8.97
C ASN A 95 31.91 -23.74 7.81
#